data_AF-A0AAD9ZXQ4-F1
#
_entry.id   AF-A0AAD9ZXQ4-F1
#
_cell.length_a   1.000
_cell.length_b   1.000
_cell.length_c   1.000
_cell.angle_alpha   90.00
_cell.angle_beta   90.00
_cell.angle_gamma   90.00
#
_symmetry.space_group_name_H-M   'P 1'
#
loop_
_entity.id
_entity.type
_entity.pdbx_description
1 polymer ?
#
loop_
_entity_poly.entity_id
_entity_poly.type
_entity_poly.pdbx_seq_one_letter_code
_entity_poly.pdbx_strand_id
1 'polypeptide(L)'
;MVCWSPENATKAYLQALKMGKRDNEPDIAEFISAIAAGNNAQLMVMACSNVAVSTALALVAAAHQTGGRVVCILSGLNNANIQVSKEALGPHANCIEFVAGDAQRLLMDHEEYKCADFVLIDCNLDDHKGAFRAAKECTSNHGGGLIVGYNALHKRFHGMNSRLTFYP
;
A
#
# COMPACT_ATOMS: atom_id res chain seq x y z
N MET A 1 -16.00 -14.18 -3.07
CA MET A 1 -14.67 -14.09 -3.70
C MET A 1 -14.83 -13.24 -4.95
N VAL A 2 -14.23 -12.06 -4.97
CA VAL A 2 -14.18 -11.24 -6.20
C VAL A 2 -13.33 -12.02 -7.20
N CYS A 3 -13.84 -12.23 -8.41
CA CYS A 3 -13.06 -12.86 -9.46
C CYS A 3 -11.97 -11.89 -9.89
N TRP A 4 -10.73 -12.37 -10.01
CA TRP A 4 -9.63 -11.57 -10.55
C TRP A 4 -10.02 -11.00 -11.92
N SER A 5 -9.81 -9.68 -12.12
CA SER A 5 -10.01 -9.01 -13.41
C SER A 5 -8.66 -8.71 -14.07
N PRO A 6 -8.30 -9.46 -15.13
CA PRO A 6 -7.13 -9.14 -15.95
C PRO A 6 -7.22 -7.73 -16.55
N GLU A 7 -8.42 -7.28 -16.92
CA GLU A 7 -8.62 -5.96 -17.52
C GLU A 7 -8.28 -4.83 -16.54
N ASN A 8 -8.79 -4.90 -15.31
CA ASN A 8 -8.47 -3.90 -14.28
C ASN A 8 -6.97 -3.92 -13.94
N ALA A 9 -6.39 -5.11 -13.82
CA ALA A 9 -4.97 -5.27 -13.56
C ALA A 9 -4.11 -4.61 -14.65
N THR A 10 -4.38 -4.92 -15.93
CA THR A 10 -3.64 -4.36 -17.07
C THR A 10 -3.83 -2.84 -17.19
N LYS A 11 -5.05 -2.32 -17.00
CA LYS A 11 -5.29 -0.87 -17.07
C LYS A 11 -4.58 -0.12 -15.96
N ALA A 12 -4.62 -0.63 -14.73
CA ALA A 12 -3.95 0.00 -13.59
C ALA A 12 -2.43 -0.01 -13.77
N TYR A 13 -1.87 -1.13 -14.22
CA TYR A 13 -0.45 -1.26 -14.57
C TYR A 13 0.00 -0.20 -15.57
N LEU A 14 -0.71 -0.08 -16.70
CA LEU A 14 -0.39 0.90 -17.74
C LEU A 14 -0.60 2.34 -17.27
N GLN A 15 -1.56 2.58 -16.38
CA GLN A 15 -1.77 3.91 -15.80
C GLN A 15 -0.66 4.26 -14.81
N ALA A 16 -0.25 3.35 -13.94
CA ALA A 16 0.87 3.56 -13.03
C ALA A 16 2.17 3.87 -13.79
N LEU A 17 2.44 3.14 -14.88
CA LEU A 17 3.57 3.43 -15.79
C LEU A 17 3.55 4.87 -16.31
N LYS A 18 2.38 5.35 -16.76
CA LYS A 18 2.24 6.73 -17.26
C LYS A 18 2.41 7.78 -16.17
N MET A 19 1.95 7.48 -14.95
CA MET A 19 2.04 8.38 -13.80
C MET A 19 3.46 8.44 -13.22
N GLY A 20 4.24 7.37 -13.36
CA GLY A 20 5.55 7.21 -12.73
C GLY A 20 6.65 8.17 -13.22
N LYS A 21 6.48 8.87 -14.37
CA LYS A 21 7.52 9.72 -15.00
C LYS A 21 8.92 9.07 -15.02
N ARG A 22 8.99 7.74 -15.17
CA ARG A 22 10.26 7.01 -15.27
C ARG A 22 10.53 6.72 -16.73
N ASP A 23 11.73 7.06 -17.19
CA ASP A 23 12.23 6.74 -18.54
C ASP A 23 12.67 5.26 -18.67
N ASN A 24 12.59 4.48 -17.58
CA ASN A 24 13.05 3.09 -17.49
C ASN A 24 11.93 2.12 -17.09
N GLU A 25 12.24 0.84 -17.33
CA GLU A 25 11.45 -0.38 -17.16
C GLU A 25 10.51 -0.39 -15.94
N PRO A 26 9.31 -1.00 -16.06
CA PRO A 26 8.38 -1.22 -14.95
C PRO A 26 9.05 -1.84 -13.72
N ASP A 27 8.61 -1.41 -12.54
CA ASP A 27 9.13 -1.80 -11.24
C ASP A 27 7.98 -2.28 -10.33
N ILE A 28 8.25 -2.39 -9.02
CA ILE A 28 7.31 -2.86 -8.00
C ILE A 28 6.01 -2.04 -7.96
N ALA A 29 6.05 -0.75 -8.27
CA ALA A 29 4.87 0.13 -8.20
C ALA A 29 3.79 -0.28 -9.20
N GLU A 30 4.18 -0.56 -10.45
CA GLU A 30 3.27 -1.02 -11.49
C GLU A 30 2.64 -2.36 -11.11
N PHE A 31 3.43 -3.28 -10.53
CA PHE A 31 2.92 -4.56 -10.03
C PHE A 31 1.91 -4.40 -8.88
N ILE A 32 2.19 -3.50 -7.92
CA ILE A 32 1.26 -3.16 -6.83
C ILE A 32 -0.06 -2.63 -7.39
N SER A 33 -0.01 -1.73 -8.39
CA SER A 33 -1.24 -1.20 -9.01
C SER A 33 -2.07 -2.31 -9.68
N ALA A 34 -1.41 -3.23 -10.38
CA ALA A 34 -2.05 -4.35 -11.06
C ALA A 34 -2.71 -5.31 -10.07
N ILE A 35 -2.03 -5.64 -8.97
CA ILE A 35 -2.53 -6.60 -7.98
C ILE A 35 -3.68 -6.02 -7.15
N ALA A 36 -3.65 -4.72 -6.85
CA ALA A 36 -4.76 -4.03 -6.18
C ALA A 36 -6.00 -3.96 -7.09
N ALA A 37 -5.82 -3.47 -8.33
CA ALA A 37 -6.93 -3.28 -9.26
C ALA A 37 -7.51 -4.61 -9.77
N GLY A 38 -6.66 -5.61 -10.00
CA GLY A 38 -7.10 -6.94 -10.43
C GLY A 38 -7.94 -7.66 -9.38
N ASN A 39 -7.74 -7.37 -8.10
CA ASN A 39 -8.63 -7.82 -7.01
C ASN A 39 -9.86 -6.92 -6.81
N ASN A 40 -10.06 -5.92 -7.68
CA ASN A 40 -11.12 -4.91 -7.58
C ASN A 40 -11.21 -4.20 -6.22
N ALA A 41 -10.06 -3.95 -5.60
CA ALA A 41 -9.99 -3.34 -4.26
C ALA A 41 -10.76 -2.01 -4.22
N GLN A 42 -11.64 -1.85 -3.24
CA GLN A 42 -12.45 -0.65 -3.03
C GLN A 42 -11.88 0.25 -1.94
N LEU A 43 -11.23 -0.34 -0.92
CA LEU A 43 -10.58 0.39 0.17
C LEU A 43 -9.13 -0.08 0.30
N MET A 44 -8.23 0.73 -0.25
CA MET A 44 -6.79 0.49 -0.23
C MET A 44 -6.14 1.31 0.89
N VAL A 45 -5.57 0.64 1.88
CA VAL A 45 -4.88 1.29 2.99
C VAL A 45 -3.37 1.05 2.88
N MET A 46 -2.60 2.12 2.79
CA MET A 46 -1.13 2.10 2.87
C MET A 46 -0.69 2.45 4.29
N ALA A 47 0.19 1.65 4.88
CA ALA A 47 0.87 1.95 6.14
C ALA A 47 2.37 2.14 5.89
N CYS A 48 2.89 3.34 6.14
CA CYS A 48 4.30 3.66 5.91
C CYS A 48 4.82 4.74 6.88
N SER A 49 6.15 4.84 7.00
CA SER A 49 6.80 5.92 7.77
C SER A 49 7.09 7.16 6.91
N ASN A 50 7.21 6.98 5.59
CA ASN A 50 7.31 8.05 4.62
C ASN A 50 6.62 7.62 3.32
N VAL A 51 6.03 8.59 2.61
CA VAL A 51 5.31 8.31 1.37
C VAL A 51 6.29 8.05 0.24
N ALA A 52 6.35 6.81 -0.23
CA ALA A 52 6.99 6.50 -1.51
C ALA A 52 6.08 6.96 -2.65
N VAL A 53 6.43 8.06 -3.32
CA VAL A 53 5.62 8.70 -4.37
C VAL A 53 5.14 7.70 -5.42
N SER A 54 6.03 6.83 -5.94
CA SER A 54 5.66 5.82 -6.93
C SER A 54 4.61 4.83 -6.43
N THR A 55 4.71 4.41 -5.17
CA THR A 55 3.79 3.44 -4.56
C THR A 55 2.44 4.08 -4.26
N ALA A 56 2.45 5.35 -3.83
CA ALA A 56 1.22 6.13 -3.65
C ALA A 56 0.49 6.34 -4.98
N LEU A 57 1.22 6.69 -6.05
CA LEU A 57 0.66 6.82 -7.40
C LEU A 57 0.13 5.49 -7.94
N ALA A 58 0.77 4.37 -7.62
CA ALA A 58 0.28 3.04 -7.99
C ALA A 58 -1.10 2.74 -7.38
N LEU A 59 -1.32 3.07 -6.10
CA LEU A 59 -2.63 2.91 -5.48
C LEU A 59 -3.66 3.90 -6.06
N VAL A 60 -3.26 5.13 -6.37
CA VAL A 60 -4.14 6.09 -7.07
C VAL A 60 -4.56 5.55 -8.44
N ALA A 61 -3.63 4.97 -9.20
CA ALA A 61 -3.93 4.32 -10.47
C ALA A 61 -4.92 3.17 -10.29
N ALA A 62 -4.74 2.32 -9.29
CA ALA A 62 -5.67 1.24 -8.98
C ALA A 62 -7.05 1.76 -8.57
N ALA A 63 -7.13 2.80 -7.74
CA ALA A 63 -8.37 3.42 -7.29
C ALA A 63 -9.16 4.01 -8.47
N HIS A 64 -8.49 4.68 -9.41
CA HIS A 64 -9.12 5.18 -10.64
C HIS A 64 -9.73 4.06 -11.49
N GLN A 65 -9.13 2.87 -11.52
CA GLN A 65 -9.66 1.74 -12.30
C GLN A 65 -10.81 1.00 -11.62
N THR A 66 -10.80 0.96 -10.29
CA THR A 66 -11.77 0.20 -9.49
C THR A 66 -12.93 1.04 -8.98
N GLY A 67 -12.82 2.37 -9.06
CA GLY A 67 -13.72 3.30 -8.37
C GLY A 67 -13.49 3.35 -6.85
N GLY A 68 -12.42 2.73 -6.36
CA GLY A 68 -12.07 2.70 -4.94
C GLY A 68 -11.42 3.99 -4.45
N ARG A 69 -10.94 3.96 -3.20
CA ARG A 69 -10.22 5.07 -2.57
C ARG A 69 -8.94 4.61 -1.87
N VAL A 70 -8.03 5.55 -1.67
CA VAL A 70 -6.72 5.32 -1.04
C VAL A 70 -6.63 6.09 0.27
N VAL A 71 -6.26 5.37 1.33
CA VAL A 71 -5.89 5.94 2.64
C VAL A 71 -4.41 5.68 2.87
N CYS A 72 -3.66 6.70 3.28
CA CYS A 72 -2.26 6.60 3.66
C CYS A 72 -2.12 6.92 5.15
N ILE A 73 -1.90 5.87 5.94
CA ILE A 73 -1.57 5.96 7.36
C ILE A 73 -0.07 6.17 7.49
N LEU A 74 0.29 7.32 8.03
CA LEU A 74 1.66 7.73 8.26
C LEU A 74 2.03 7.62 9.74
N SER A 75 2.87 6.63 10.05
CA SER A 75 3.31 6.37 11.42
C SER A 75 4.57 7.14 11.76
N GLY A 76 4.55 7.86 12.89
CA GLY A 76 5.69 8.60 13.42
C GLY A 76 5.83 10.05 12.94
N LEU A 77 4.82 10.61 12.25
CA LEU A 77 4.92 11.95 11.67
C LEU A 77 4.18 13.04 12.45
N ASN A 78 4.74 14.25 12.37
CA ASN A 78 4.04 15.51 12.64
C ASN A 78 3.38 16.03 11.33
N ASN A 79 2.50 17.02 11.45
CA ASN A 79 1.78 17.58 10.29
C ASN A 79 2.70 18.09 9.15
N ALA A 80 3.96 18.42 9.44
CA ALA A 80 4.92 18.93 8.44
C ALA A 80 5.28 17.86 7.38
N ASN A 81 5.42 16.59 7.77
CA ASN A 81 5.82 15.54 6.83
C ASN A 81 4.66 15.10 5.91
N ILE A 82 3.41 15.26 6.37
CA ILE A 82 2.23 15.11 5.51
C ILE A 82 2.27 16.17 4.41
N GLN A 83 2.59 17.41 4.77
CA GLN A 83 2.66 18.50 3.79
C GLN A 83 3.73 18.25 2.73
N VAL A 84 4.92 17.81 3.14
CA VAL A 84 6.00 17.41 2.21
C VAL A 84 5.54 16.29 1.26
N SER A 85 4.83 15.29 1.79
CA SER A 85 4.30 14.18 0.98
C SER A 85 3.27 14.66 -0.04
N LYS A 86 2.36 15.56 0.37
CA LYS A 86 1.37 16.18 -0.51
C LYS A 86 2.03 17.01 -1.61
N GLU A 87 3.05 17.79 -1.28
CA GLU A 87 3.81 18.59 -2.24
C GLU A 87 4.52 17.70 -3.27
N ALA A 88 5.14 16.60 -2.82
CA ALA A 88 5.81 15.65 -3.72
C ALA A 88 4.84 14.93 -4.67
N LEU A 89 3.61 14.67 -4.22
CA LEU A 89 2.55 14.06 -5.03
C LEU A 89 1.84 15.07 -5.95
N GLY A 90 1.96 16.36 -5.65
CA GLY A 90 1.32 17.44 -6.41
C GLY A 90 -0.20 17.22 -6.53
N PRO A 91 -0.78 17.32 -7.74
CA PRO A 91 -2.22 17.14 -7.95
C PRO A 91 -2.79 15.80 -7.46
N HIS A 92 -1.96 14.74 -7.41
CA HIS A 92 -2.39 13.40 -7.00
C HIS A 92 -2.58 13.27 -5.49
N ALA A 93 -2.10 14.23 -4.70
CA ALA A 93 -2.32 14.25 -3.26
C ALA A 93 -3.81 14.31 -2.89
N ASN A 94 -4.63 14.94 -3.74
CA ASN A 94 -6.08 15.04 -3.53
C ASN A 94 -6.82 13.69 -3.72
N CYS A 95 -6.15 12.70 -4.31
CA CYS A 95 -6.68 11.35 -4.48
C CYS A 95 -6.38 10.43 -3.29
N ILE A 96 -5.70 10.95 -2.26
CA ILE A 96 -5.22 10.16 -1.11
C ILE A 96 -5.66 10.86 0.18
N GLU A 97 -6.33 10.10 1.04
CA GLU A 97 -6.62 10.52 2.41
C GLU A 97 -5.41 10.26 3.28
N PHE A 98 -4.80 11.32 3.83
CA PHE A 98 -3.64 11.20 4.72
C PHE A 98 -4.06 11.22 6.18
N VAL A 99 -3.60 10.23 6.93
CA VAL A 99 -3.92 10.07 8.36
C VAL A 99 -2.62 9.88 9.14
N ALA A 100 -2.39 10.73 10.13
CA ALA A 100 -1.28 10.56 11.05
C ALA A 100 -1.67 9.61 12.18
N GLY A 101 -0.86 8.59 12.43
CA GLY A 101 -1.09 7.71 13.57
C GLY A 101 -0.38 6.37 13.49
N ASP A 102 -0.56 5.60 14.55
CA ASP A 102 -0.05 4.24 14.64
C ASP A 102 -0.88 3.31 13.75
N ALA A 103 -0.20 2.66 12.79
CA ALA A 103 -0.86 1.80 11.81
C ALA A 103 -1.55 0.59 12.47
N GLN A 104 -0.97 0.00 13.51
CA GLN A 104 -1.58 -1.13 14.20
C GLN A 104 -2.92 -0.71 14.84
N ARG A 105 -2.93 0.38 15.62
CA ARG A 105 -4.14 0.89 16.28
C ARG A 105 -5.20 1.33 15.27
N LEU A 106 -4.83 2.07 14.24
CA LEU A 106 -5.81 2.56 13.26
C LEU A 106 -6.48 1.42 12.49
N LEU A 107 -5.72 0.37 12.12
CA LEU A 107 -6.28 -0.81 11.47
C LEU A 107 -7.16 -1.67 12.40
N MET A 108 -6.90 -1.66 13.72
CA MET A 108 -7.66 -2.46 14.69
C MET A 108 -8.87 -1.73 15.27
N ASP A 109 -8.76 -0.43 15.52
CA ASP A 109 -9.70 0.31 16.38
C ASP A 109 -10.64 1.21 15.55
N HIS A 110 -10.22 1.66 14.36
CA HIS A 110 -11.00 2.59 13.56
C HIS A 110 -11.94 1.85 12.60
N GLU A 111 -13.26 1.97 12.81
CA GLU A 111 -14.30 1.27 12.03
C GLU A 111 -14.16 1.43 10.51
N GLU A 112 -13.68 2.58 10.08
CA GLU A 112 -13.50 2.89 8.67
C GLU A 112 -12.44 2.02 7.98
N TYR A 113 -11.38 1.63 8.69
CA TYR A 113 -10.25 0.89 8.11
C TYR A 113 -10.36 -0.62 8.35
N LYS A 114 -11.26 -1.05 9.25
CA LYS A 114 -11.59 -2.47 9.48
C LYS A 114 -12.09 -3.20 8.24
N CYS A 115 -12.69 -2.46 7.30
CA CYS A 115 -13.21 -3.00 6.05
C CYS A 115 -12.22 -2.90 4.88
N ALA A 116 -10.93 -2.63 5.14
CA ALA A 116 -9.94 -2.56 4.07
C ALA A 116 -9.79 -3.92 3.37
N ASP A 117 -10.01 -3.93 2.05
CA ASP A 117 -9.90 -5.12 1.21
C ASP A 117 -8.52 -5.23 0.54
N PHE A 118 -7.70 -4.20 0.64
CA PHE A 118 -6.29 -4.19 0.25
C PHE A 118 -5.45 -3.39 1.24
N VAL A 119 -4.46 -4.02 1.86
CA VAL A 119 -3.55 -3.36 2.81
C VAL A 119 -2.10 -3.48 2.33
N LEU A 120 -1.47 -2.35 2.08
CA LEU A 120 -0.07 -2.25 1.67
C LEU A 120 0.78 -1.78 2.84
N ILE A 121 1.79 -2.56 3.22
CA ILE A 121 2.64 -2.29 4.38
C ILE A 121 4.08 -2.09 3.90
N ASP A 122 4.65 -0.93 4.24
CA ASP A 122 6.09 -0.71 4.10
C ASP A 122 6.82 -1.46 5.22
N CYS A 123 7.57 -2.50 4.87
CA CYS A 123 8.35 -3.25 5.86
C CYS A 123 9.53 -2.45 6.45
N ASN A 124 9.83 -1.26 5.90
CA ASN A 124 10.73 -0.32 6.55
C ASN A 124 10.11 0.30 7.82
N LEU A 125 8.78 0.30 7.95
CA LEU A 125 8.08 0.71 9.17
C LEU A 125 8.63 -0.02 10.40
N ASP A 126 8.83 0.71 11.49
CA ASP A 126 9.39 0.17 12.74
C ASP A 126 8.57 -1.01 13.24
N ASP A 127 7.26 -0.80 13.42
CA ASP A 127 6.31 -1.86 13.77
C ASP A 127 5.52 -2.42 12.58
N HIS A 128 6.22 -2.75 11.48
CA HIS A 128 5.60 -3.47 10.36
C HIS A 128 4.95 -4.79 10.79
N LYS A 129 5.50 -5.51 11.78
CA LYS A 129 4.93 -6.78 12.27
C LYS A 129 3.58 -6.57 12.97
N GLY A 130 3.45 -5.52 13.79
CA GLY A 130 2.19 -5.13 14.40
C GLY A 130 1.16 -4.74 13.35
N ALA A 131 1.53 -3.91 12.37
CA ALA A 131 0.67 -3.56 11.24
C ALA A 131 0.20 -4.79 10.45
N PHE A 132 1.09 -5.76 10.19
CA PHE A 132 0.75 -7.02 9.52
C PHE A 132 -0.26 -7.84 10.30
N ARG A 133 -0.06 -7.97 11.62
CA ARG A 133 -1.00 -8.70 12.50
C ARG A 133 -2.37 -8.03 12.50
N ALA A 134 -2.41 -6.71 12.66
CA ALA A 134 -3.64 -5.93 12.59
C ALA A 134 -4.35 -6.09 11.24
N ALA A 135 -3.63 -5.95 10.13
CA ALA A 135 -4.19 -6.14 8.79
C ALA A 135 -4.75 -7.56 8.59
N LYS A 136 -4.09 -8.59 9.14
CA LYS A 136 -4.57 -9.97 9.08
C LYS A 136 -5.87 -10.17 9.86
N GLU A 137 -5.93 -9.65 11.08
CA GLU A 137 -7.14 -9.72 11.91
C GLU A 137 -8.30 -8.93 11.27
N CYS A 138 -8.01 -7.72 10.79
CA CYS A 138 -8.90 -6.83 10.06
C CYS A 138 -9.54 -7.53 8.85
N THR A 139 -8.71 -8.02 7.92
CA THR A 139 -9.19 -8.64 6.66
C THR A 139 -9.90 -9.98 6.90
N SER A 140 -9.49 -10.77 7.89
CA SER A 140 -10.14 -12.05 8.21
C SER A 140 -11.57 -11.87 8.73
N ASN A 141 -11.84 -10.78 9.45
CA ASN A 141 -13.15 -10.53 10.06
C ASN A 141 -14.17 -9.90 9.09
N HIS A 142 -13.75 -9.38 7.93
CA HIS A 142 -14.59 -8.55 7.05
C HIS A 142 -14.73 -9.12 5.62
N GLY A 143 -14.64 -10.44 5.46
CA GLY A 143 -14.89 -11.10 4.16
C GLY A 143 -13.64 -11.32 3.30
N GLY A 144 -12.46 -11.11 3.87
CA GLY A 144 -11.16 -11.31 3.22
C GLY A 144 -10.59 -10.03 2.64
N GLY A 145 -9.29 -10.05 2.35
CA GLY A 145 -8.56 -8.94 1.75
C GLY A 145 -7.12 -9.35 1.44
N LEU A 146 -6.46 -8.58 0.58
CA LEU A 146 -5.08 -8.84 0.19
C LEU A 146 -4.13 -7.96 1.02
N ILE A 147 -3.15 -8.58 1.67
CA ILE A 147 -2.11 -7.88 2.42
C ILE A 147 -0.80 -8.01 1.65
N VAL A 148 -0.18 -6.89 1.32
CA VAL A 148 1.06 -6.83 0.55
C VAL A 148 2.12 -6.13 1.39
N GLY A 149 3.27 -6.79 1.58
CA GLY A 149 4.46 -6.17 2.16
C GLY A 149 5.46 -5.81 1.09
N TYR A 150 5.85 -4.54 1.00
CA TYR A 150 6.99 -4.13 0.18
C TYR A 150 8.19 -3.78 1.06
N ASN A 151 9.40 -3.79 0.50
CA ASN A 151 10.67 -3.65 1.24
C ASN A 151 10.96 -4.75 2.29
N ALA A 152 10.28 -5.90 2.24
CA ALA A 152 10.41 -6.97 3.24
C ALA A 152 11.84 -7.53 3.39
N LEU A 153 12.63 -7.50 2.32
CA LEU A 153 14.01 -8.00 2.31
C LEU A 153 15.06 -6.90 2.58
N HIS A 154 14.67 -5.63 2.58
CA HIS A 154 15.62 -4.51 2.69
C HIS A 154 16.25 -4.46 4.10
N LYS A 155 15.51 -4.84 5.16
CA LYS A 155 16.05 -4.95 6.53
C LYS A 155 17.04 -6.12 6.73
N ARG A 156 17.19 -7.06 5.78
CA ARG A 156 18.14 -8.20 5.92
C ARG A 156 19.59 -7.84 5.61
N PHE A 157 19.86 -6.72 4.93
CA PHE A 157 21.23 -6.37 4.53
C PHE A 157 22.02 -5.52 5.53
N HIS A 158 21.41 -5.10 6.64
CA HIS A 158 22.14 -4.46 7.75
C HIS A 158 22.55 -5.41 8.87
N GLY A 159 22.22 -6.70 8.79
CA GLY A 159 22.62 -7.67 9.81
C GLY A 159 22.60 -9.12 9.31
N MET A 160 23.79 -9.63 8.98
CA MET A 160 24.17 -11.04 8.82
C MET A 160 23.65 -11.84 7.61
N ASN A 161 24.64 -12.27 6.80
CA ASN A 161 24.85 -13.61 6.25
C ASN A 161 23.68 -14.60 6.46
N SER A 162 22.78 -14.73 5.47
CA SER A 162 21.63 -15.65 5.58
C SER A 162 21.79 -16.84 4.63
N ARG A 163 22.02 -18.03 5.21
CA ARG A 163 21.59 -19.30 4.60
C ARG A 163 20.07 -19.27 4.49
N LEU A 164 19.57 -19.25 3.26
CA LEU A 164 18.16 -19.45 2.97
C LEU A 164 17.76 -20.88 3.34
N THR A 165 16.85 -21.03 4.29
CA THR A 165 16.10 -22.27 4.49
C THR A 165 14.67 -22.00 4.07
N PHE A 166 14.25 -22.66 2.99
CA PHE A 166 12.84 -22.81 2.63
C PHE A 166 12.31 -24.03 3.40
N TYR A 167 11.18 -23.89 4.07
CA TYR A 167 10.39 -25.04 4.51
C TYR A 167 9.21 -25.22 3.55
N PRO A 168 8.87 -26.47 3.19
CA PRO A 168 7.88 -26.83 2.18
C PRO A 168 6.44 -26.46 2.56
#